data_AF-A0A7Y3LGW7-F1
#
_entry.id   AF-A0A7Y3LGW7-F1
#
_cell.length_a   1.000
_cell.length_b   1.000
_cell.length_c   1.000
_cell.angle_alpha   90.00
_cell.angle_beta   90.00
_cell.angle_gamma   90.00
#
_symmetry.space_group_name_H-M   'P 1'
#
loop_
_entity.id
_entity.type
_entity.pdbx_description
1 polymer ?
#
loop_
_entity_poly.entity_id
_entity_poly.type
_entity_poly.pdbx_seq_one_letter_code
_entity_poly.pdbx_strand_id
1 'polypeptide(L)'
;MDRRIKASSHSISRVGIVIVILLLGGTVLTACGSSASANARQACQYVNESISQYKIASSQTNPAVEAIDQKKAMALLGSALPMAAIAAGSNGIYQALQATLSEVTRVPEKLLVNALSSECDQILPTGSKQQVPGGYVPPTNIKALS
;
A
#
# COMPACT_ATOMS: atom_id res chain seq x y z
N MET A 1 -16.89 44.59 -56.96
CA MET A 1 -17.56 43.61 -56.07
C MET A 1 -17.28 42.23 -56.65
N ASP A 2 -16.08 41.65 -56.52
CA ASP A 2 -15.42 41.14 -55.31
C ASP A 2 -16.13 39.91 -54.72
N ARG A 3 -15.68 38.70 -55.11
CA ARG A 3 -14.93 37.77 -54.23
C ARG A 3 -14.52 36.50 -54.98
N ARG A 4 -13.20 36.32 -55.09
CA ARG A 4 -12.51 35.05 -55.34
C ARG A 4 -12.47 34.23 -54.04
N ILE A 5 -12.68 32.91 -54.08
CA ILE A 5 -12.03 31.92 -53.20
C ILE A 5 -11.90 30.61 -54.00
N LYS A 6 -10.83 30.41 -54.79
CA LYS A 6 -9.58 29.68 -54.49
C LYS A 6 -9.79 28.26 -53.92
N ALA A 7 -9.60 27.27 -54.80
CA ALA A 7 -9.20 25.92 -54.43
C ALA A 7 -7.89 25.97 -53.62
N SER A 8 -7.87 25.34 -52.45
CA SER A 8 -6.65 25.16 -51.66
C SER A 8 -6.42 23.67 -51.47
N SER A 9 -5.57 23.13 -52.35
CA SER A 9 -4.92 21.83 -52.22
C SER A 9 -4.15 21.81 -50.91
N HIS A 10 -4.64 21.07 -49.90
CA HIS A 10 -3.90 20.88 -48.67
C HIS A 10 -3.04 19.63 -48.80
N SER A 11 -1.75 19.87 -49.06
CA SER A 11 -0.67 18.91 -48.98
C SER A 11 -0.75 18.12 -47.67
N ILE A 12 -0.97 16.81 -47.78
CA ILE A 12 -1.03 15.89 -46.65
C ILE A 12 0.41 15.67 -46.16
N SER A 13 0.89 16.59 -45.32
CA SER A 13 2.19 16.47 -44.66
C SER A 13 2.16 15.29 -43.70
N ARG A 14 2.92 14.24 -44.02
CA ARG A 14 3.13 13.02 -43.23
C ARG A 14 3.71 13.24 -41.82
N VAL A 15 3.97 14.49 -41.43
CA VAL A 15 4.53 14.88 -40.13
C VAL A 15 3.43 14.97 -39.04
N GLY A 16 2.16 15.21 -39.41
CA GLY A 16 1.08 15.41 -38.43
C GLY A 16 0.55 14.15 -37.75
N ILE A 17 0.78 12.96 -38.32
CA ILE A 17 0.18 11.71 -37.83
C ILE A 17 0.97 11.10 -36.65
N VAL A 18 2.25 11.42 -36.50
CA VAL A 18 3.10 10.82 -35.44
C VAL A 18 2.81 11.43 -34.05
N ILE A 19 2.32 12.66 -33.98
CA ILE A 19 2.10 13.37 -32.70
C ILE A 19 0.81 12.91 -31.98
N VAL A 20 -0.20 12.42 -32.70
CA VAL A 20 -1.48 12.02 -32.10
C VAL A 20 -1.37 10.68 -31.35
N ILE A 21 -0.48 9.78 -31.77
CA ILE A 21 -0.32 8.47 -31.11
C ILE A 21 0.41 8.60 -29.77
N LEU A 22 1.29 9.58 -29.61
CA LEU A 22 2.01 9.83 -28.35
C LEU A 22 1.13 10.44 -27.25
N LEU A 23 0.00 11.06 -27.59
CA LEU A 23 -0.92 11.68 -26.63
C LEU A 23 -2.03 10.73 -26.12
N LEU A 24 -2.26 9.59 -26.80
CA LEU A 24 -3.29 8.61 -26.44
C LEU A 24 -2.74 7.40 -25.65
N GLY A 25 -1.42 7.22 -25.58
CA GLY A 25 -0.80 6.11 -24.85
C GLY A 25 -0.65 6.31 -23.33
N GLY A 26 -0.93 7.50 -22.81
CA GLY A 26 -0.62 7.86 -21.41
C GLY A 26 -1.66 7.45 -20.36
N THR A 27 -2.88 7.05 -20.76
CA THR A 27 -4.00 6.91 -19.81
C THR A 27 -4.21 5.50 -19.25
N VAL A 28 -3.56 4.48 -19.81
CA VAL A 28 -3.65 3.10 -19.29
C VAL A 28 -2.76 2.85 -18.07
N LEU A 29 -1.75 3.70 -17.81
CA LEU A 29 -0.84 3.51 -16.67
C LEU A 29 -1.44 3.93 -15.32
N THR A 30 -2.41 4.84 -15.31
CA THR A 30 -2.99 5.38 -14.06
C THR A 30 -3.93 4.40 -13.35
N ALA A 31 -4.52 3.44 -14.08
CA ALA A 31 -5.43 2.46 -13.50
C ALA A 31 -4.71 1.42 -12.62
N CYS A 32 -3.52 0.95 -13.02
CA CYS A 32 -2.74 -0.01 -12.22
C CYS A 32 -2.17 0.63 -10.94
N GLY A 33 -1.78 1.91 -11.00
CA GLY A 33 -1.24 2.63 -9.85
C GLY A 33 -2.26 2.83 -8.71
N SER A 34 -3.54 3.03 -9.05
CA SER A 34 -4.61 3.20 -8.05
C SER A 34 -4.78 1.95 -7.19
N SER A 35 -4.90 0.78 -7.83
CA SER A 35 -5.01 -0.50 -7.14
C SER A 35 -3.75 -0.87 -6.35
N ALA A 36 -2.56 -0.56 -6.89
CA ALA A 36 -1.30 -0.76 -6.17
C ALA A 36 -1.27 0.01 -4.84
N SER A 37 -1.65 1.28 -4.87
CA SER A 37 -1.67 2.13 -3.68
C SER A 37 -2.71 1.69 -2.65
N ALA A 38 -3.88 1.22 -3.09
CA ALA A 38 -4.91 0.70 -2.19
C ALA A 38 -4.42 -0.56 -1.46
N ASN A 39 -3.81 -1.50 -2.19
CA ASN A 39 -3.24 -2.72 -1.61
C ASN A 39 -2.09 -2.42 -0.65
N ALA A 40 -1.20 -1.48 -0.99
CA ALA A 40 -0.12 -1.04 -0.11
C ALA A 40 -0.65 -0.42 1.19
N ARG A 41 -1.67 0.43 1.10
CA ARG A 41 -2.32 1.01 2.30
C ARG A 41 -2.96 -0.06 3.17
N GLN A 42 -3.63 -1.05 2.58
CA GLN A 42 -4.22 -2.15 3.33
C GLN A 42 -3.15 -3.03 4.00
N ALA A 43 -2.03 -3.30 3.32
CA ALA A 43 -0.87 -3.95 3.96
C ALA A 43 -0.39 -3.16 5.18
N CYS A 44 -0.28 -1.83 5.04
CA CYS A 44 0.14 -0.96 6.14
C CYS A 44 -0.85 -0.88 7.30
N GLN A 45 -2.14 -1.14 7.08
CA GLN A 45 -3.09 -1.28 8.19
C GLN A 45 -2.79 -2.51 9.05
N TYR A 46 -2.55 -3.66 8.41
CA TYR A 46 -2.14 -4.88 9.12
C TYR A 46 -0.81 -4.70 9.86
N VAL A 47 0.15 -4.01 9.25
CA VAL A 47 1.43 -3.65 9.89
C VAL A 47 1.19 -2.81 11.14
N ASN A 48 0.42 -1.73 11.06
CA ASN A 48 0.17 -0.86 12.22
C ASN A 48 -0.55 -1.61 13.36
N GLU A 49 -1.51 -2.47 13.02
CA GLU A 49 -2.18 -3.31 14.01
C GLU A 49 -1.20 -4.30 14.65
N SER A 50 -0.33 -4.95 13.86
CA SER A 50 0.70 -5.86 14.40
C SER A 50 1.63 -5.14 15.37
N ILE A 51 2.12 -3.95 15.02
CA ILE A 51 3.01 -3.14 15.88
C ILE A 51 2.28 -2.74 17.18
N SER A 52 0.98 -2.43 17.10
CA SER A 52 0.16 -2.15 18.27
C SER A 52 0.05 -3.38 19.19
N GLN A 53 -0.28 -4.55 18.62
CA GLN A 53 -0.36 -5.82 19.36
C GLN A 53 0.99 -6.23 19.94
N TYR A 54 2.08 -6.03 19.20
CA TYR A 54 3.44 -6.29 19.67
C TYR A 54 3.80 -5.42 20.89
N LYS A 55 3.41 -4.13 20.88
CA LYS A 55 3.60 -3.23 22.04
C LYS A 55 2.80 -3.67 23.25
N ILE A 56 1.55 -4.10 23.04
CA ILE A 56 0.71 -4.67 24.11
C ILE A 56 1.39 -5.93 24.67
N ALA A 57 1.79 -6.86 23.81
CA ALA A 57 2.48 -8.09 24.18
C ALA A 57 3.74 -7.81 25.00
N SER A 58 4.55 -6.84 24.57
CA SER A 58 5.80 -6.43 25.24
C SER A 58 5.57 -5.79 26.61
N SER A 59 4.34 -5.37 26.93
CA SER A 59 3.96 -4.83 28.24
C SER A 59 3.37 -5.88 29.20
N GLN A 60 3.17 -7.12 28.73
CA GLN A 60 2.61 -8.19 29.55
C GLN A 60 3.64 -8.71 30.56
N THR A 61 3.23 -8.85 31.82
CA THR A 61 4.08 -9.48 32.86
C THR A 61 4.07 -11.00 32.78
N ASN A 62 3.01 -11.59 32.20
CA ASN A 62 2.90 -13.04 32.06
C ASN A 62 3.52 -13.49 30.72
N PRO A 63 4.61 -14.28 30.73
CA PRO A 63 5.31 -14.69 29.51
C PRO A 63 4.47 -15.60 28.61
N ALA A 64 3.50 -16.34 29.15
CA ALA A 64 2.59 -17.13 28.33
C ALA A 64 1.61 -16.25 27.53
N VAL A 65 1.16 -15.14 28.14
CA VAL A 65 0.28 -14.17 27.47
C VAL A 65 1.07 -13.36 26.45
N GLU A 66 2.29 -12.92 26.80
CA GLU A 66 3.22 -12.27 25.87
C GLU A 66 3.42 -13.11 24.60
N ALA A 67 3.74 -14.40 24.75
CA ALA A 67 3.99 -15.29 23.61
C ALA A 67 2.74 -15.49 22.73
N ILE A 68 1.54 -15.51 23.31
CA ILE A 68 0.28 -15.59 22.56
C ILE A 68 0.05 -14.31 21.77
N ASP A 69 0.24 -13.14 22.39
CA ASP A 69 -0.01 -11.86 21.73
C ASP A 69 1.05 -11.55 20.66
N GLN A 70 2.32 -11.95 20.85
CA GLN A 70 3.35 -11.89 19.80
C GLN A 70 2.99 -12.78 18.59
N LYS A 71 2.42 -13.97 18.81
CA LYS A 71 1.96 -14.82 17.70
C LYS A 71 0.82 -14.16 16.91
N LYS A 72 -0.09 -13.45 17.58
CA LYS A 72 -1.16 -12.70 16.90
C LYS A 72 -0.59 -11.58 16.04
N ALA A 73 0.38 -10.83 16.58
CA ALA A 73 1.07 -9.77 15.84
C ALA A 73 1.78 -10.30 14.58
N MET A 74 2.49 -11.43 14.70
CA MET A 74 3.09 -12.11 13.55
C MET A 74 2.07 -12.59 12.51
N ALA A 75 0.90 -13.07 12.94
CA ALA A 75 -0.16 -13.49 12.02
C ALA A 75 -0.75 -12.30 11.21
N LEU A 76 -0.83 -11.11 11.83
CA LEU A 76 -1.23 -9.88 11.15
C LEU A 76 -0.20 -9.50 10.06
N LEU A 77 1.09 -9.61 10.36
CA LEU A 77 2.15 -9.38 9.36
C LEU A 77 2.10 -10.39 8.21
N GLY A 78 1.81 -11.67 8.51
CA GLY A 78 1.56 -12.67 7.48
C GLY A 78 0.38 -12.32 6.56
N SER A 79 -0.66 -11.69 7.11
CA SER A 79 -1.83 -11.22 6.35
C SER A 79 -1.52 -9.98 5.49
N ALA A 80 -0.53 -9.18 5.88
CA ALA A 80 -0.08 -8.01 5.12
C ALA A 80 0.70 -8.40 3.83
N LEU A 81 1.47 -9.49 3.88
CA LEU A 81 2.35 -9.92 2.79
C LEU A 81 1.66 -10.06 1.42
N PRO A 82 0.52 -10.76 1.26
CA PRO A 82 -0.12 -10.88 -0.06
C PRO A 82 -0.55 -9.52 -0.63
N MET A 83 -1.01 -8.60 0.21
CA MET A 83 -1.40 -7.26 -0.21
C MET A 83 -0.18 -6.45 -0.67
N ALA A 84 0.93 -6.54 0.07
CA ALA A 84 2.19 -5.91 -0.32
C ALA A 84 2.76 -6.53 -1.61
N ALA A 85 2.64 -7.84 -1.81
CA ALA A 85 3.08 -8.51 -3.04
C ALA A 85 2.28 -8.06 -4.28
N ILE A 86 0.95 -7.93 -4.16
CA ILE A 86 0.12 -7.38 -5.25
C ILE A 86 0.52 -5.93 -5.55
N ALA A 87 0.74 -5.13 -4.50
CA ALA A 87 1.18 -3.75 -4.66
C ALA A 87 2.55 -3.66 -5.35
N ALA A 88 3.54 -4.43 -4.90
CA ALA A 88 4.89 -4.48 -5.44
C ALA A 88 4.94 -4.97 -6.90
N GLY A 89 4.11 -5.97 -7.23
CA GLY A 89 3.97 -6.45 -8.61
C GLY A 89 3.34 -5.41 -9.55
N SER A 90 2.56 -4.48 -9.01
CA SER A 90 1.91 -3.41 -9.78
C SER A 90 2.73 -2.11 -9.82
N ASN A 91 3.54 -1.86 -8.79
CA ASN A 91 4.39 -0.68 -8.67
C ASN A 91 5.63 -0.98 -7.81
N GLY A 92 6.82 -0.81 -8.41
CA GLY A 92 8.11 -1.11 -7.78
C GLY A 92 8.41 -0.34 -6.49
N ILE A 93 7.76 0.80 -6.25
CA ILE A 93 7.97 1.58 -5.00
C ILE A 93 7.58 0.79 -3.74
N TYR A 94 6.73 -0.23 -3.86
CA TYR A 94 6.28 -1.07 -2.75
C TYR A 94 7.12 -2.35 -2.55
N GLN A 95 8.19 -2.54 -3.34
CA GLN A 95 9.06 -3.72 -3.22
C GLN A 95 9.78 -3.81 -1.87
N ALA A 96 10.17 -2.67 -1.29
CA ALA A 96 10.79 -2.65 0.04
C ALA A 96 9.83 -3.21 1.11
N LEU A 97 8.58 -2.75 1.12
CA LEU A 97 7.55 -3.25 2.04
C LEU A 97 7.33 -4.76 1.88
N GLN A 98 7.24 -5.24 0.63
CA GLN A 98 7.11 -6.68 0.37
C GLN A 98 8.32 -7.47 0.88
N ALA A 99 9.54 -6.98 0.62
CA ALA A 99 10.77 -7.65 1.04
C ALA A 99 10.84 -7.75 2.56
N THR A 100 10.60 -6.66 3.28
CA THR A 100 10.58 -6.65 4.75
C THR A 100 9.51 -7.58 5.31
N LEU A 101 8.30 -7.61 4.72
CA LEU A 101 7.24 -8.53 5.12
C LEU A 101 7.55 -10.01 4.81
N SER A 102 8.35 -10.29 3.79
CA SER A 102 8.74 -11.67 3.46
C SER A 102 9.67 -12.28 4.51
N GLU A 103 10.37 -11.45 5.28
CA GLU A 103 11.27 -11.87 6.35
C GLU A 103 10.56 -12.17 7.68
N VAL A 104 9.25 -11.91 7.77
CA VAL A 104 8.43 -12.13 9.00
C VAL A 104 8.50 -13.57 9.53
N THR A 105 8.69 -14.55 8.66
CA THR A 105 8.81 -15.97 9.06
C THR A 105 10.21 -16.35 9.55
N ARG A 106 11.20 -15.49 9.32
CA ARG A 106 12.63 -15.75 9.56
C ARG A 106 13.20 -14.87 10.66
N VAL A 107 12.68 -13.66 10.80
CA VAL A 107 13.21 -12.61 11.66
C VAL A 107 12.18 -12.25 12.73
N PRO A 108 12.59 -12.16 14.01
CA PRO A 108 11.71 -11.72 15.08
C PRO A 108 11.13 -10.33 14.82
N GLU A 109 9.83 -10.15 15.11
CA GLU A 109 9.08 -8.91 14.86
C GLU A 109 9.80 -7.65 15.33
N LYS A 110 10.42 -7.69 16.52
CA LYS A 110 11.14 -6.56 17.13
C LYS A 110 12.19 -5.92 16.22
N LEU A 111 12.78 -6.70 15.30
CA LEU A 111 13.81 -6.23 14.37
C LEU A 111 13.20 -5.61 13.11
N LEU A 112 11.94 -5.95 12.81
CA LEU A 112 11.19 -5.49 11.64
C LEU A 112 10.35 -4.25 11.93
N VAL A 113 9.91 -4.04 13.18
CA VAL A 113 8.99 -2.94 13.57
C VAL A 113 9.43 -1.57 13.02
N ASN A 114 10.71 -1.22 13.16
CA ASN A 114 11.20 0.09 12.72
C ASN A 114 11.18 0.26 11.20
N ALA A 115 11.60 -0.77 10.47
CA ALA A 115 11.60 -0.76 9.00
C ALA A 115 10.16 -0.68 8.47
N LEU A 116 9.29 -1.55 8.98
CA LEU A 116 7.88 -1.61 8.61
C LEU A 116 7.13 -0.30 8.91
N SER A 117 7.40 0.32 10.06
CA SER A 117 6.83 1.63 10.40
C SER A 117 7.29 2.70 9.40
N SER A 118 8.60 2.77 9.13
CA SER A 118 9.17 3.78 8.23
C SER A 118 8.68 3.63 6.78
N GLU A 119 8.54 2.40 6.30
CA GLU A 119 7.97 2.11 4.98
C GLU A 119 6.50 2.52 4.91
N CYS A 120 5.73 2.23 5.97
CA CYS A 120 4.31 2.56 6.00
C CYS A 120 4.01 4.05 6.22
N ASP A 121 4.88 4.79 6.91
CA ASP A 121 4.77 6.25 7.04
C ASP A 121 4.89 6.97 5.68
N GLN A 122 5.62 6.37 4.72
CA GLN A 122 5.72 6.90 3.36
C GLN A 122 4.50 6.57 2.49
N ILE A 123 3.73 5.54 2.85
CA ILE A 123 2.61 5.00 2.06
C ILE A 123 1.26 5.55 2.55
N LEU A 124 1.10 5.72 3.86
CA LEU A 124 -0.12 6.20 4.48
C LEU A 124 -0.20 7.73 4.41
N PRO A 125 -1.29 8.32 3.87
CA PRO A 125 -1.49 9.75 3.98
C PRO A 125 -1.62 10.16 5.46
N THR A 126 -1.07 11.32 5.81
CA THR A 126 -1.13 11.91 7.15
C THR A 126 -2.61 12.04 7.57
N GLY A 127 -3.06 11.24 8.53
CA GLY A 127 -4.46 11.23 9.02
C GLY A 127 -5.31 9.99 8.68
N SER A 128 -4.72 8.94 8.09
CA SER A 128 -5.45 7.72 7.70
C SER A 128 -5.88 6.84 8.89
N LYS A 129 -7.05 7.13 9.47
CA LYS A 129 -7.79 6.20 10.35
C LYS A 129 -8.62 5.24 9.49
N GLN A 130 -8.00 4.42 8.66
CA GLN A 130 -8.74 3.52 7.77
C GLN A 130 -8.67 2.08 8.30
N GLN A 131 -9.85 1.53 8.56
CA GLN A 131 -10.09 0.27 9.26
C GLN A 131 -9.81 -0.95 8.37
N VAL A 132 -9.20 -1.99 8.94
CA VAL A 132 -8.83 -3.23 8.25
C VAL A 132 -10.10 -3.95 7.72
N PRO A 133 -10.18 -4.32 6.43
CA PRO A 133 -11.30 -5.09 5.91
C PRO A 133 -11.22 -6.52 6.46
N GLY A 134 -12.13 -6.86 7.38
CA GLY A 134 -12.17 -8.16 8.03
C GLY A 134 -11.85 -8.09 9.51
N GLY A 135 -12.80 -7.57 10.29
CA GLY A 135 -13.17 -8.11 11.60
C GLY A 135 -12.11 -8.28 12.69
N TYR A 136 -10.90 -7.73 12.57
CA TYR A 136 -10.01 -7.66 13.72
C TYR A 136 -10.50 -6.53 14.64
N VAL A 137 -11.29 -6.92 15.65
CA VAL A 137 -11.66 -6.04 16.75
C VAL A 137 -10.46 -6.07 17.71
N PRO A 138 -9.69 -4.98 17.88
CA PRO A 138 -8.65 -4.95 18.90
C PRO A 138 -9.31 -5.22 20.26
N PRO A 139 -8.67 -5.93 21.21
CA PRO A 139 -9.23 -6.09 22.54
C PRO A 139 -9.46 -4.69 23.12
N THR A 140 -10.74 -4.34 23.31
CA THR A 140 -11.13 -3.09 23.93
C THR A 140 -10.54 -3.06 25.33
N ASN A 141 -9.82 -1.98 25.61
CA ASN A 141 -9.26 -1.67 26.91
C ASN A 141 -10.36 -1.83 27.98
N ILE A 142 -10.21 -2.82 28.88
CA ILE A 142 -11.15 -3.18 29.96
C ILE A 142 -11.31 -2.10 31.05
N LYS A 143 -10.98 -0.84 30.75
CA LYS A 143 -11.20 0.32 31.63
C LYS A 143 -12.65 0.85 31.65
N ALA A 144 -13.61 0.10 31.10
CA ALA A 144 -15.03 0.47 31.10
C ALA A 144 -15.90 -0.38 32.06
N LEU A 145 -15.29 -1.09 33.00
CA LEU A 145 -15.98 -1.73 34.14
C LEU A 145 -15.56 -1.04 35.44
N SER A 146 -16.05 0.18 35.63
CA SER A 146 -16.14 0.84 36.95
C SER A 146 -17.39 1.69 36.97
#